data_AF-A0A1F5GSM1-F1
#
_entry.id   AF-A0A1F5GSM1-F1
#
_cell.length_a   1.000
_cell.length_b   1.000
_cell.length_c   1.000
_cell.angle_alpha   90.00
_cell.angle_beta   90.00
_cell.angle_gamma   90.00
#
_symmetry.space_group_name_H-M   'P 1'
#
loop_
_entity.id
_entity.type
_entity.pdbx_description
1 polymer ?
#
loop_
_entity_poly.entity_id
_entity_poly.type
_entity_poly.pdbx_seq_one_letter_code
_entity_poly.pdbx_strand_id
1 'polypeptide(L)' 'MDKKRDKKLIITEILNKGDDRAIRWLGANYTLQEIKEVVSSPIRGMWLSETLTYWLKILDLKLPEDVLKRSVLNLSP' A
#
# COMPACT_ATOMS: atom_id res chain seq x y z
N MET A 1 -4.35 -17.03 12.28
CA MET A 1 -4.18 -15.64 11.79
C MET A 1 -2.77 -15.18 12.09
N ASP A 2 -2.07 -14.67 11.08
CA ASP A 2 -0.78 -13.99 11.27
C ASP A 2 -1.04 -12.49 11.23
N LYS A 3 -1.04 -11.87 12.41
CA LYS A 3 -1.36 -10.44 12.60
C LYS A 3 -0.53 -9.53 11.69
N LYS A 4 0.73 -9.89 11.40
CA LYS A 4 1.62 -9.07 10.57
C LYS A 4 1.21 -9.13 9.09
N ARG A 5 0.89 -10.33 8.61
CA ARG A 5 0.39 -10.55 7.25
C ARG A 5 -0.94 -9.86 7.04
N ASP A 6 -1.86 -10.01 7.99
CA ASP A 6 -3.21 -9.46 7.91
C ASP A 6 -3.16 -7.91 7.88
N LYS A 7 -2.34 -7.30 8.75
CA LYS A 7 -2.10 -5.85 8.75
C LYS A 7 -1.61 -5.35 7.39
N LYS A 8 -0.62 -6.01 6.80
CA LYS A 8 -0.04 -5.59 5.50
C LYS A 8 -1.09 -5.65 4.39
N LEU A 9 -1.94 -6.68 4.42
CA LEU A 9 -3.01 -6.86 3.45
C LEU A 9 -4.09 -5.78 3.60
N ILE A 10 -4.56 -5.52 4.82
CA ILE A 10 -5.58 -4.50 5.12
C ILE A 10 -5.11 -3.12 4.65
N ILE A 11 -3.89 -2.72 5.01
CA ILE A 11 -3.34 -1.43 4.59
C ILE A 11 -3.25 -1.35 3.06
N THR A 12 -2.74 -2.40 2.40
CA THR A 12 -2.62 -2.43 0.93
C THR A 12 -3.97 -2.28 0.24
N GLU A 13 -4.99 -3.04 0.65
CA GLU A 13 -6.32 -2.99 0.02
C GLU A 13 -7.02 -1.65 0.23
N ILE A 14 -6.95 -1.08 1.44
CA ILE A 14 -7.54 0.24 1.72
C ILE A 14 -6.83 1.34 0.92
N LEU A 15 -5.50 1.32 0.82
CA LEU A 15 -4.78 2.33 0.05
C LEU A 15 -5.01 2.21 -1.48
N ASN A 16 -5.28 1.00 -1.98
CA ASN A 16 -5.60 0.78 -3.39
C ASN A 16 -7.04 1.21 -3.75
N LYS A 17 -8.03 0.92 -2.88
CA LYS A 17 -9.46 0.92 -3.28
C LYS A 17 -10.40 1.58 -2.26
N GLY A 18 -9.87 1.99 -1.11
CA GLY A 18 -10.67 2.52 -0.01
C GLY A 18 -11.30 3.87 -0.35
N ASP A 19 -12.53 4.07 0.12
CA ASP A 19 -13.18 5.37 0.13
C ASP A 19 -12.66 6.25 1.30
N ASP A 20 -13.14 7.49 1.38
CA ASP A 20 -12.77 8.41 2.46
C ASP A 20 -13.01 7.85 3.87
N ARG A 21 -14.04 7.02 4.05
CA ARG A 21 -14.32 6.39 5.34
C ARG A 21 -13.27 5.34 5.67
N ALA A 22 -12.89 4.53 4.69
CA ALA A 22 -11.83 3.54 4.85
C ALA A 22 -10.47 4.18 5.14
N ILE A 23 -10.12 5.28 4.47
CA ILE A 23 -8.89 6.03 4.74
C ILE A 23 -8.89 6.64 6.15
N ARG A 24 -10.02 7.21 6.60
CA ARG A 24 -10.15 7.69 7.99
C ARG A 24 -10.01 6.55 9.00
N TRP A 25 -10.65 5.41 8.73
CA TRP A 25 -10.51 4.23 9.57
C TRP A 25 -9.06 3.73 9.63
N LEU A 26 -8.34 3.74 8.50
CA LEU A 26 -6.94 3.37 8.43
C LEU A 26 -6.08 4.22 9.38
N GLY A 27 -6.25 5.55 9.33
CA GLY A 27 -5.52 6.48 10.19
C GLY A 27 -5.90 6.39 11.67
N ALA A 28 -7.09 5.87 12.00
CA ALA A 28 -7.51 5.65 13.39
C ALA A 28 -6.96 4.33 13.98
N ASN A 29 -6.59 3.36 13.14
CA ASN A 29 -6.20 2.02 13.58
C ASN A 29 -4.71 1.70 13.36
N TYR A 30 -4.05 2.41 12.47
CA TYR A 30 -2.62 2.24 12.19
C TYR A 30 -1.91 3.58 12.27
N THR A 31 -0.73 3.58 12.87
CA THR A 31 0.13 4.76 12.90
C THR A 31 0.66 5.07 11.50
N LEU A 32 1.04 6.34 11.28
CA LEU A 32 1.66 6.76 10.02
C LEU A 32 2.92 5.93 9.70
N GLN A 33 3.71 5.58 10.72
CA GLN A 33 4.92 4.77 10.55
C GLN A 33 4.60 3.37 10.02
N GLU A 34 3.56 2.73 10.57
CA GLU A 34 3.13 1.42 10.11
C GLU A 34 2.61 1.43 8.67
N ILE A 35 1.92 2.50 8.28
CA ILE A 35 1.48 2.71 6.90
C ILE A 35 2.70 2.89 5.98
N LYS A 36 3.67 3.73 6.37
CA LYS A 36 4.92 3.93 5.62
C LYS A 36 5.72 2.63 5.46
N GLU A 37 5.75 1.76 6.45
CA GLU A 37 6.40 0.45 6.37
C GLU A 37 5.76 -0.45 5.29
N VAL A 38 4.43 -0.41 5.15
CA VAL A 38 3.73 -1.18 4.12
C VAL A 38 3.99 -0.60 2.73
N VAL A 39 3.95 0.73 2.58
CA VAL A 39 4.15 1.41 1.29
C VAL A 39 5.61 1.35 0.84
N SER A 40 6.58 1.41 1.76
CA SER A 40 8.02 1.30 1.46
C SER A 40 8.48 -0.14 1.18
N SER A 41 7.65 -1.13 1.50
CA SER A 41 7.89 -2.54 1.17
C SER A 41 6.62 -3.17 0.58
N PRO A 42 6.18 -2.74 -0.61
CA PRO A 42 4.88 -3.13 -1.16
C PRO A 42 4.80 -4.63 -1.46
N ILE A 43 3.64 -5.24 -1.24
CA ILE A 43 3.39 -6.64 -1.63
C ILE A 43 3.53 -6.76 -3.16
N ARG A 44 4.19 -7.82 -3.62
CA ARG A 44 4.38 -8.09 -5.06
C ARG A 44 3.03 -8.36 -5.73
N GLY A 45 2.82 -7.79 -6.92
CA GLY A 45 1.63 -8.02 -7.75
C GLY A 45 0.30 -7.61 -7.13
N MET A 46 0.27 -6.68 -6.17
CA MET A 46 -0.93 -6.33 -5.42
C MET A 46 -1.34 -4.86 -5.51
N TRP A 47 -0.48 -4.00 -6.06
CA TRP A 47 -0.74 -2.57 -6.08
C TRP A 47 -1.31 -2.13 -7.42
N LEU A 48 -2.29 -1.22 -7.37
CA LEU A 48 -2.63 -0.44 -8.55
C LEU A 48 -1.54 0.62 -8.74
N SER A 49 -0.91 0.65 -9.91
CA SER A 49 0.27 1.48 -10.20
C SER A 49 0.09 2.95 -9.81
N GLU A 50 -1.06 3.52 -10.18
CA GLU A 50 -1.39 4.91 -9.90
C GLU A 50 -1.50 5.19 -8.40
N THR A 51 -2.12 4.29 -7.64
CA THR A 51 -2.32 4.45 -6.19
C THR A 51 -1.01 4.30 -5.42
N LEU A 52 -0.16 3.32 -5.79
CA LEU A 52 1.16 3.19 -5.18
C LEU A 52 2.01 4.44 -5.44
N THR A 53 1.99 4.94 -6.68
CA THR A 53 2.70 6.17 -7.06
C THR A 53 2.17 7.38 -6.28
N TYR A 54 0.86 7.50 -6.13
CA TYR A 54 0.22 8.55 -5.33
C TYR A 54 0.69 8.50 -3.86
N TRP A 55 0.62 7.34 -3.21
CA TRP A 55 1.01 7.21 -1.81
C TRP A 55 2.51 7.36 -1.57
N LEU A 56 3.36 6.94 -2.51
CA LEU A 56 4.79 7.24 -2.48
C LEU A 56 5.03 8.75 -2.44
N LYS A 57 4.31 9.52 -3.25
CA LYS A 57 4.40 10.99 -3.26
C LYS A 57 3.87 11.61 -1.96
N ILE A 58 2.69 11.21 -1.50
CA ILE A 58 2.07 11.76 -0.28
C ILE A 58 2.91 11.48 0.97
N LEU A 59 3.54 10.31 1.04
CA LEU A 59 4.33 9.88 2.20
C LEU A 59 5.82 10.26 2.12
N ASP A 60 6.23 10.93 1.03
CA ASP A 60 7.62 11.26 0.70
C ASP A 60 8.54 10.03 0.74
N LEU A 61 8.15 8.99 -0.01
CA LEU A 61 8.86 7.73 -0.12
C LEU A 61 9.37 7.52 -1.55
N LYS A 62 10.51 6.84 -1.68
CA LYS A 62 11.09 6.43 -2.96
C LYS A 62 11.28 4.92 -2.98
N LEU A 63 10.94 4.30 -4.11
CA LEU A 63 11.21 2.89 -4.36
C LEU A 63 12.15 2.75 -5.56
N PRO A 64 13.08 1.77 -5.52
CA PRO A 64 13.77 1.33 -6.71
C PRO A 64 12.77 0.90 -7.81
N GLU A 65 13.11 1.17 -9.06
CA GLU A 65 12.21 0.94 -10.20
C GLU A 65 11.83 -0.54 -10.36
N ASP A 66 12.76 -1.46 -10.08
CA ASP A 66 12.51 -2.90 -10.08
C ASP A 66 11.52 -3.33 -8.99
N VAL A 67 11.54 -2.65 -7.83
CA VAL A 67 10.59 -2.88 -6.74
C VAL A 67 9.21 -2.40 -7.14
N LEU A 68 9.12 -1.21 -7.73
CA LEU A 68 7.85 -0.67 -8.21
C LEU A 68 7.21 -1.61 -9.24
N LYS A 69 7.97 -1.99 -10.29
CA LYS A 69 7.48 -2.85 -11.38
C LYS A 69 6.92 -4.18 -10.89
N ARG A 70 7.63 -4.87 -9.98
CA ARG A 70 7.17 -6.18 -9.45
C ARG A 70 6.00 -6.08 -8.47
N SER A 71 5.72 -4.89 -7.94
CA SER A 71 4.66 -4.67 -6.96
C SER A 71 3.32 -4.31 -7.58
N VAL A 72 3.34 -3.80 -8.81
CA VAL A 72 2.14 -3.52 -9.58
C VAL A 72 1.43 -4.82 -10.00
N LEU A 73 0.12 -4.85 -9.81
CA LEU A 73 -0.76 -5.90 -10.30
C LEU A 73 -0.80 -5.85 -11.83
N ASN A 74 -0.41 -6.96 -12.48
CA ASN A 74 -0.59 -7.10 -13.92
C ASN A 74 -2.03 -7.57 -14.21
N LEU A 75 -2.80 -6.74 -14.91
CA LEU A 75 -4.18 -7.02 -15.30
C LEU A 75 -4.31 -7.64 -16.70
N SER A 76 -3.20 -7.76 -17.42
CA SER A 76 -3.15 -8.42 -18.72
C SER A 76 -2.64 -9.86 -18.54
N PRO A 77 -3.46 -10.88 -18.88
CA PRO A 77 -3.07 -12.29 -18.80
C PRO A 77 -2.00 -12.67 -19.81
#